data_AF-A0A3E1DJF1-F1
#
_entry.id   AF-A0A3E1DJF1-F1
#
_cell.length_a   1.000
_cell.length_b   1.000
_cell.length_c   1.000
_cell.angle_alpha   90.00
_cell.angle_beta   90.00
_cell.angle_gamma   90.00
#
_symmetry.space_group_name_H-M   'P 1'
#
loop_
_entity.id
_entity.type
_entity.pdbx_description
1 polymer ?
#
loop_
_entity_poly.entity_id
_entity_poly.type
_entity_poly.pdbx_seq_one_letter_code
_entity_poly.pdbx_strand_id
1 'polypeptide(L)'
;MLCQICSVPWPIHPQRSRVCEVHLAHLVLCILGAKLGEKIAVAFADRNRCEYCLAAHTVLGQNVGVSALEMAAAQAVKSDDAQTAAALRFALKLVTNCAQIADADVIELRTVGFNDEQIVEIMAHVALNIFTNYVNLAFNVPIDFPKINLRVAV
;
A
#
# COMPACT_ATOMS: atom_id res chain seq x y z
N MET A 1 16.62 8.90 -4.71
CA MET A 1 15.25 9.28 -5.10
C MET A 1 14.40 9.10 -3.86
N LEU A 2 13.89 10.18 -3.25
CA LEU A 2 13.04 10.06 -2.06
C LEU A 2 11.70 9.47 -2.48
N CYS A 3 11.22 8.45 -1.77
CA CYS A 3 9.89 7.87 -1.98
C CYS A 3 8.83 8.98 -1.81
N GLN A 4 7.94 9.18 -2.81
CA GLN A 4 6.93 10.25 -2.79
C GLN A 4 6.02 10.22 -1.55
N ILE A 5 5.88 9.04 -0.91
CA ILE A 5 5.19 8.85 0.36
C ILE A 5 5.78 9.74 1.47
N CYS A 6 7.08 10.02 1.44
CA CYS A 6 7.80 10.77 2.49
C CYS A 6 7.78 12.29 2.29
N SER A 7 7.18 12.80 1.20
CA SER A 7 7.21 14.23 0.86
C SER A 7 5.93 14.99 1.19
N VAL A 8 4.88 14.30 1.69
CA VAL A 8 3.61 14.93 2.08
C VAL A 8 3.63 15.25 3.57
N PRO A 9 3.40 16.52 3.99
CA PRO A 9 3.29 16.88 5.40
C PRO A 9 2.18 16.09 6.08
N TRP A 10 2.51 15.34 7.13
CA TRP A 10 1.55 14.48 7.83
C TRP A 10 0.85 15.24 8.98
N PRO A 11 -0.50 15.25 9.06
CA PRO A 11 -1.25 16.07 10.01
C PRO A 11 -1.33 15.42 11.41
N ILE A 12 -0.18 15.13 12.03
CA ILE A 12 -0.03 14.74 13.44
C ILE A 12 1.01 15.61 14.16
N HIS A 13 1.14 15.41 15.47
CA HIS A 13 2.11 16.16 16.30
C HIS A 13 3.54 16.08 15.73
N PRO A 14 4.33 17.16 15.69
CA PRO A 14 5.63 17.23 15.01
C PRO A 14 6.67 16.19 15.45
N GLN A 15 6.61 15.72 16.70
CA GLN A 15 7.47 14.63 17.17
C GLN A 15 7.04 13.26 16.60
N ARG A 16 5.74 13.02 16.44
CA ARG A 16 5.22 11.77 15.87
C ARG A 16 5.45 11.72 14.35
N SER A 17 5.30 12.86 13.66
CA SER A 17 5.58 12.97 12.22
C SER A 17 7.03 12.59 11.92
N ARG A 18 7.99 13.12 12.69
CA ARG A 18 9.42 12.77 12.55
C ARG A 18 9.72 11.28 12.71
N VAL A 19 9.08 10.60 13.68
CA VAL A 19 9.27 9.15 13.85
C VAL A 19 8.76 8.38 12.63
N CYS A 20 7.63 8.79 12.05
CA CYS A 20 7.08 8.17 10.85
C CYS A 20 8.01 8.42 9.65
N GLU A 21 8.40 9.66 9.41
CA GLU A 21 9.24 10.07 8.26
C GLU A 21 10.58 9.33 8.20
N VAL A 22 11.26 9.18 9.34
CA VAL A 22 12.58 8.53 9.42
C VAL A 22 12.51 7.03 9.04
N HIS A 23 11.39 6.36 9.33
CA HIS A 23 11.23 4.94 9.03
C HIS A 23 10.60 4.70 7.64
N LEU A 24 9.75 5.62 7.17
CA LEU A 24 9.04 5.50 5.87
C LEU A 24 9.99 5.44 4.67
N ALA A 25 11.11 6.17 4.71
CA ALA A 25 12.00 6.32 3.56
C ALA A 25 12.97 5.14 3.32
N HIS A 26 13.21 4.30 4.32
CA HIS A 26 14.27 3.29 4.28
C HIS A 26 13.78 1.85 4.05
N LEU A 27 12.48 1.60 4.24
CA LEU A 27 11.90 0.26 4.09
C LEU A 27 11.69 -0.15 2.63
N VAL A 28 11.59 0.81 1.71
CA VAL A 28 11.24 0.56 0.29
C VAL A 28 12.33 1.11 -0.62
N LEU A 29 12.97 0.24 -1.40
CA LEU A 29 14.07 0.59 -2.32
C LEU A 29 13.55 1.12 -3.66
N CYS A 30 12.24 1.06 -3.89
CA CYS A 30 11.53 1.48 -5.11
C CYS A 30 11.82 0.60 -6.34
N ILE A 31 12.22 -0.66 -6.16
CA ILE A 31 12.44 -1.60 -7.27
C ILE A 31 11.13 -2.10 -7.89
N LEU A 32 10.00 -2.04 -7.16
CA LEU A 32 8.67 -2.33 -7.69
C LEU A 32 8.07 -1.18 -8.53
N GLY A 33 8.63 0.02 -8.37
CA GLY A 33 8.09 1.26 -8.93
C GLY A 33 6.87 1.80 -8.17
N ALA A 34 6.69 3.12 -8.22
CA ALA A 34 5.67 3.82 -7.45
C ALA A 34 4.23 3.34 -7.76
N LYS A 35 3.92 3.04 -9.03
CA LYS A 35 2.58 2.62 -9.44
C LYS A 35 2.10 1.37 -8.71
N LEU A 36 2.95 0.34 -8.58
CA LEU A 36 2.59 -0.89 -7.90
C LEU A 36 2.48 -0.68 -6.38
N GLY A 37 3.40 0.09 -5.80
CA GLY A 37 3.37 0.46 -4.38
C GLY A 37 2.06 1.15 -3.99
N GLU A 38 1.60 2.13 -4.77
CA GLU A 38 0.34 2.83 -4.53
C GLU A 38 -0.89 1.92 -4.71
N LYS A 39 -0.87 1.02 -5.69
CA LYS A 39 -1.94 0.01 -5.88
C LYS A 39 -2.03 -0.94 -4.68
N ILE A 40 -0.90 -1.41 -4.13
CA ILE A 40 -0.85 -2.21 -2.90
C ILE A 40 -1.39 -1.41 -1.71
N ALA A 41 -1.01 -0.14 -1.60
CA ALA A 41 -1.43 0.73 -0.51
C ALA A 41 -2.95 0.92 -0.47
N VAL A 42 -3.61 1.21 -1.60
CA VAL A 42 -5.08 1.36 -1.62
C VAL A 42 -5.83 0.06 -1.37
N ALA A 43 -5.33 -1.07 -1.88
CA ALA A 43 -5.92 -2.38 -1.62
C ALA A 43 -5.92 -2.68 -0.11
N PHE A 44 -4.79 -2.40 0.54
CA PHE A 44 -4.67 -2.67 1.96
C PHE A 44 -5.37 -1.62 2.84
N ALA A 45 -5.33 -0.34 2.48
CA ALA A 45 -6.06 0.71 3.19
C ALA A 45 -7.57 0.44 3.24
N ASP A 46 -8.14 -0.07 2.15
CA ASP A 46 -9.55 -0.50 2.11
C ASP A 46 -9.80 -1.68 3.05
N ARG A 47 -8.96 -2.73 2.97
CA ARG A 47 -9.05 -3.90 3.84
C ARG A 47 -8.94 -3.55 5.32
N ASN A 48 -8.02 -2.67 5.68
CA ASN A 48 -7.77 -2.23 7.05
C ASN A 48 -8.70 -1.08 7.50
N ARG A 49 -9.60 -0.64 6.62
CA ARG A 49 -10.55 0.45 6.85
C ARG A 49 -9.91 1.79 7.25
N CYS A 50 -8.72 2.10 6.75
CA CYS A 50 -8.10 3.42 6.91
C CYS A 50 -8.59 4.37 5.81
N GLU A 51 -9.63 5.18 6.08
CA GLU A 51 -10.16 6.16 5.11
C GLU A 51 -9.11 7.21 4.70
N TYR A 52 -8.29 7.69 5.64
CA TYR A 52 -7.20 8.63 5.36
C TYR A 52 -6.22 8.05 4.34
N CYS A 53 -5.72 6.85 4.62
CA CYS A 53 -4.72 6.18 3.80
C CYS A 53 -5.28 5.84 2.42
N LEU A 54 -6.54 5.41 2.36
CA LEU A 54 -7.22 5.13 1.11
C LEU A 54 -7.32 6.40 0.25
N ALA A 55 -7.74 7.52 0.84
CA ALA A 55 -7.84 8.80 0.13
C ALA A 55 -6.45 9.31 -0.32
N ALA A 56 -5.46 9.29 0.57
CA ALA A 56 -4.10 9.74 0.31
C ALA A 56 -3.45 8.93 -0.83
N HIS A 57 -3.42 7.60 -0.71
CA HIS A 57 -2.80 6.73 -1.71
C HIS A 57 -3.57 6.69 -3.04
N THR A 58 -4.88 6.98 -3.03
CA THR A 58 -5.63 7.20 -4.29
C THR A 58 -5.09 8.42 -5.04
N VAL A 59 -4.88 9.54 -4.35
CA VAL A 59 -4.32 10.76 -4.96
C VAL A 59 -2.86 10.55 -5.36
N LEU A 60 -2.04 9.92 -4.52
CA LEU A 60 -0.63 9.64 -4.82
C LEU A 60 -0.48 8.71 -6.03
N GLY A 61 -1.31 7.66 -6.12
CA GLY A 61 -1.38 6.77 -7.29
C GLY A 61 -1.71 7.52 -8.57
N GLN A 62 -2.68 8.44 -8.54
CA GLN A 62 -3.02 9.28 -9.68
C GLN A 62 -1.87 10.22 -10.07
N ASN A 63 -1.16 10.80 -9.10
CA ASN A 63 0.00 11.66 -9.34
C ASN A 63 1.16 10.93 -10.04
N VAL A 64 1.28 9.61 -9.85
CA VAL A 64 2.28 8.77 -10.55
C VAL A 64 1.73 8.12 -11.83
N GLY A 65 0.56 8.55 -12.28
CA GLY A 65 -0.03 8.15 -13.55
C GLY A 65 -0.77 6.81 -13.53
N VAL A 66 -1.34 6.42 -12.39
CA VAL A 66 -2.35 5.35 -12.32
C VAL A 66 -3.73 5.96 -12.54
N SER A 67 -4.51 5.38 -13.45
CA SER A 67 -5.85 5.91 -13.73
C SER A 67 -6.80 5.70 -12.54
N ALA A 68 -7.85 6.53 -12.43
CA ALA A 68 -8.88 6.37 -11.40
C ALA A 68 -9.56 4.98 -11.46
N LEU A 69 -9.73 4.43 -12.67
CA LEU A 69 -10.28 3.09 -12.86
C LEU A 69 -9.34 2.01 -12.30
N GLU A 70 -8.04 2.11 -12.58
CA GLU A 70 -7.05 1.19 -12.03
C GLU A 70 -6.93 1.30 -10.51
N MET A 71 -7.04 2.51 -9.94
CA MET A 71 -7.05 2.68 -8.48
C MET A 71 -8.28 2.03 -7.86
N ALA A 72 -9.47 2.19 -8.47
CA ALA A 72 -10.69 1.53 -8.00
C ALA A 72 -10.62 0.00 -8.17
N ALA A 73 -9.96 -0.50 -9.22
CA ALA A 73 -9.71 -1.93 -9.41
C ALA A 73 -8.73 -2.46 -8.35
N ALA A 74 -7.64 -1.75 -8.08
CA ALA A 74 -6.68 -2.11 -7.05
C ALA A 74 -7.30 -2.10 -5.65
N GLN A 75 -8.16 -1.12 -5.33
CA GLN A 75 -8.98 -1.10 -4.11
C GLN A 75 -9.82 -2.39 -3.97
N ALA A 76 -10.26 -2.97 -5.09
CA ALA A 76 -11.00 -4.23 -5.13
C ALA A 76 -10.10 -5.48 -5.25
N VAL A 77 -8.77 -5.32 -5.11
CA VAL A 77 -7.76 -6.37 -5.27
C VAL A 77 -7.80 -7.00 -6.67
N LYS A 78 -7.99 -6.16 -7.70
CA LYS A 78 -8.06 -6.57 -9.11
C LYS A 78 -7.10 -5.74 -9.97
N SER A 79 -6.60 -6.37 -11.03
CA SER A 79 -5.85 -5.71 -12.10
C SER A 79 -5.89 -6.57 -13.36
N ASP A 80 -5.87 -5.94 -14.54
CA ASP A 80 -5.72 -6.63 -15.82
C ASP A 80 -4.26 -7.05 -16.09
N ASP A 81 -3.30 -6.45 -15.36
CA ASP A 81 -1.91 -6.88 -15.37
C ASP A 81 -1.71 -8.05 -14.41
N ALA A 82 -1.22 -9.18 -14.93
CA ALA A 82 -1.07 -10.42 -14.17
C ALA A 82 -0.09 -10.27 -13.00
N GLN A 83 1.00 -9.51 -13.20
CA GLN A 83 2.01 -9.28 -12.17
C GLN A 83 1.44 -8.44 -11.02
N THR A 84 0.77 -7.32 -11.33
CA THR A 84 0.05 -6.49 -10.36
C THR A 84 -1.02 -7.29 -9.64
N ALA A 85 -1.83 -8.08 -10.35
CA ALA A 85 -2.89 -8.86 -9.74
C ALA A 85 -2.36 -9.88 -8.73
N ALA A 86 -1.24 -10.56 -9.04
CA ALA A 86 -0.58 -11.48 -8.12
C ALA A 86 -0.04 -10.76 -6.88
N ALA A 87 0.62 -9.61 -7.05
CA ALA A 87 1.12 -8.81 -5.94
C ALA A 87 0.00 -8.33 -5.01
N LEU A 88 -1.14 -7.88 -5.56
CA LEU A 88 -2.30 -7.47 -4.77
C LEU A 88 -2.90 -8.64 -3.97
N ARG A 89 -3.04 -9.83 -4.58
CA ARG A 89 -3.51 -11.03 -3.87
C ARG A 89 -2.56 -11.45 -2.75
N PHE A 90 -1.26 -11.46 -3.04
CA PHE A 90 -0.25 -11.79 -2.05
C PHE A 90 -0.24 -10.80 -0.88
N ALA A 91 -0.28 -9.49 -1.18
CA ALA A 91 -0.38 -8.44 -0.17
C ALA A 91 -1.62 -8.64 0.71
N LEU A 92 -2.80 -8.88 0.13
CA LEU A 92 -4.02 -9.16 0.90
C LEU A 92 -3.88 -10.40 1.79
N LYS A 93 -3.26 -11.47 1.28
CA LYS A 93 -3.05 -12.71 2.02
C LYS A 93 -2.13 -12.52 3.22
N LEU A 94 -1.02 -11.79 3.06
CA LEU A 94 -0.10 -11.46 4.15
C LEU A 94 -0.83 -10.86 5.34
N VAL A 95 -1.75 -9.92 5.11
CA VAL A 95 -2.45 -9.22 6.20
C VAL A 95 -3.63 -10.00 6.73
N THR A 96 -4.35 -10.72 5.87
CA THR A 96 -5.48 -11.55 6.31
C THR A 96 -5.03 -12.74 7.16
N ASN A 97 -3.83 -13.26 6.89
CA ASN A 97 -3.31 -14.45 7.55
C ASN A 97 -2.15 -14.15 8.52
N CYS A 98 -1.90 -12.89 8.91
CA CYS A 98 -0.78 -12.52 9.78
C CYS A 98 0.57 -13.13 9.34
N ALA A 99 0.86 -13.00 8.05
CA ALA A 99 2.03 -13.53 7.33
C ALA A 99 2.18 -15.06 7.32
N GLN A 100 1.16 -15.83 7.74
CA GLN A 100 1.11 -17.27 7.55
C GLN A 100 0.81 -17.61 6.08
N ILE A 101 1.85 -17.55 5.25
CA ILE A 101 1.85 -17.90 3.83
C ILE A 101 2.51 -19.27 3.60
N ALA A 102 2.20 -19.90 2.48
CA ALA A 102 2.84 -21.14 2.04
C ALA A 102 3.87 -20.86 0.94
N ASP A 103 4.79 -21.80 0.71
CA ASP A 103 5.78 -21.71 -0.39
C ASP A 103 5.11 -21.52 -1.75
N ALA A 104 3.92 -22.10 -1.94
CA ALA A 104 3.12 -21.94 -3.14
C ALA A 104 2.77 -20.47 -3.46
N ASP A 105 2.58 -19.63 -2.43
CA ASP A 105 2.29 -18.20 -2.61
C ASP A 105 3.49 -17.45 -3.19
N VAL A 106 4.70 -17.80 -2.74
CA VAL A 106 5.95 -17.23 -3.25
C VAL A 106 6.23 -17.76 -4.66
N ILE A 107 5.93 -19.04 -4.92
CA ILE A 107 6.06 -19.63 -6.26
C ILE A 107 5.13 -18.93 -7.26
N GLU A 108 3.88 -18.64 -6.89
CA GLU A 108 2.93 -17.92 -7.75
C GLU A 108 3.51 -16.56 -8.20
N LEU A 109 4.11 -15.79 -7.28
CA LEU A 109 4.77 -14.52 -7.62
C LEU A 109 5.93 -14.71 -8.60
N ARG A 110 6.77 -15.74 -8.40
CA ARG A 110 7.87 -16.03 -9.32
C ARG A 110 7.36 -16.41 -10.71
N THR A 111 6.23 -17.12 -10.81
CA THR A 111 5.65 -17.51 -12.11
C THR A 111 5.21 -16.32 -12.97
N VAL A 112 4.88 -15.19 -12.33
CA VAL A 112 4.55 -13.93 -13.02
C VAL A 112 5.73 -12.96 -13.12
N GLY A 113 6.95 -13.43 -12.83
CA GLY A 113 8.19 -12.69 -13.10
C GLY A 113 8.77 -11.88 -11.95
N PHE A 114 8.27 -12.02 -10.71
CA PHE A 114 8.93 -11.41 -9.56
C PHE A 114 10.20 -12.17 -9.16
N ASN A 115 11.26 -11.44 -8.84
CA ASN A 115 12.44 -11.98 -8.17
C ASN A 115 12.32 -11.85 -6.63
N ASP A 116 13.25 -12.47 -5.90
CA ASP A 116 13.17 -12.51 -4.43
C ASP A 116 13.29 -11.12 -3.78
N GLU A 117 14.09 -10.20 -4.36
CA GLU A 117 14.20 -8.82 -3.87
C GLU A 117 12.85 -8.11 -3.96
N GLN A 118 12.15 -8.25 -5.10
CA GLN A 118 10.84 -7.66 -5.32
C GLN A 118 9.78 -8.26 -4.40
N ILE A 119 9.83 -9.56 -4.12
CA ILE A 119 8.90 -10.22 -3.18
C ILE A 119 9.10 -9.67 -1.77
N VAL A 120 10.35 -9.51 -1.33
CA VAL A 120 10.66 -8.88 -0.03
C VAL A 120 10.21 -7.41 -0.02
N GLU A 121 10.36 -6.68 -1.12
CA GLU A 121 9.85 -5.30 -1.20
C GLU A 121 8.31 -5.23 -1.13
N ILE A 122 7.57 -6.21 -1.67
CA ILE A 122 6.11 -6.28 -1.47
C ILE A 122 5.79 -6.43 0.02
N MET A 123 6.53 -7.28 0.74
CA MET A 123 6.36 -7.43 2.20
C MET A 123 6.68 -6.12 2.93
N ALA A 124 7.72 -5.40 2.50
CA ALA A 124 8.09 -4.11 3.08
C ALA A 124 6.99 -3.05 2.86
N HIS A 125 6.39 -2.98 1.66
CA HIS A 125 5.23 -2.13 1.40
C HIS A 125 4.06 -2.49 2.32
N VAL A 126 3.76 -3.78 2.51
CA VAL A 126 2.68 -4.21 3.40
C VAL A 126 2.96 -3.80 4.84
N ALA A 127 4.16 -4.08 5.35
CA ALA A 127 4.55 -3.70 6.71
C ALA A 127 4.47 -2.18 6.94
N LEU A 128 4.93 -1.41 5.94
CA LEU A 128 4.88 0.04 5.98
C LEU A 128 3.45 0.57 6.04
N ASN A 129 2.56 0.01 5.21
CA ASN A 129 1.17 0.44 5.21
C ASN A 129 0.42 -0.05 6.47
N ILE A 130 0.78 -1.18 7.07
CA ILE A 130 0.22 -1.59 8.38
C ILE A 130 0.53 -0.51 9.41
N PHE A 131 1.80 -0.11 9.49
CA PHE A 131 2.24 0.93 10.40
C PHE A 131 1.50 2.25 10.17
N THR A 132 1.46 2.77 8.94
CA THR A 132 0.82 4.07 8.65
C THR A 132 -0.70 4.02 8.84
N ASN A 133 -1.35 2.92 8.46
CA ASN A 133 -2.78 2.73 8.71
C ASN A 133 -3.07 2.75 10.21
N TYR A 134 -2.28 2.05 11.03
CA TYR A 134 -2.48 2.03 12.48
C TYR A 134 -2.24 3.39 13.11
N VAL A 135 -1.22 4.12 12.70
CA VAL A 135 -0.98 5.50 13.16
C VAL A 135 -2.18 6.40 12.85
N ASN A 136 -2.69 6.36 11.62
CA ASN A 136 -3.82 7.20 11.22
C ASN A 136 -5.11 6.85 11.95
N LEU A 137 -5.41 5.55 12.08
CA LEU A 137 -6.60 5.08 12.78
C LEU A 137 -6.53 5.38 14.27
N ALA A 138 -5.42 5.03 14.93
CA ALA A 138 -5.26 5.20 16.37
C ALA A 138 -5.29 6.66 16.81
N PHE A 139 -4.85 7.59 15.96
CA PHE A 139 -4.89 9.02 16.26
C PHE A 139 -6.02 9.76 15.57
N ASN A 140 -6.95 9.05 14.92
CA ASN A 140 -8.11 9.62 14.24
C ASN A 140 -7.75 10.83 13.36
N VAL A 141 -6.73 10.62 12.52
CA VAL A 141 -6.16 11.67 11.68
C VAL A 141 -7.22 12.20 10.71
N PRO A 142 -7.48 13.51 10.67
CA PRO A 142 -8.51 14.08 9.81
C PRO A 142 -8.13 13.93 8.34
N ILE A 143 -9.11 13.58 7.50
CA ILE A 143 -8.93 13.42 6.06
C ILE A 143 -8.86 14.81 5.41
N ASP A 144 -7.72 15.14 4.83
CA ASP A 144 -7.44 16.36 4.07
C ASP A 144 -7.33 16.12 2.55
N PHE A 145 -7.59 14.88 2.12
CA PHE A 145 -7.70 14.46 0.71
C PHE A 145 -9.17 14.33 0.26
N PRO A 146 -9.45 14.32 -1.06
CA PRO A 146 -10.76 13.95 -1.57
C PRO A 146 -11.21 12.58 -1.05
N LYS A 147 -12.38 12.53 -0.40
CA LYS A 147 -12.87 11.31 0.24
C LYS A 147 -13.13 10.19 -0.78
N ILE A 148 -12.65 8.99 -0.47
CA ILE A 148 -12.96 7.75 -1.18
C ILE A 148 -13.77 6.85 -0.24
N ASN A 149 -14.83 6.24 -0.77
CA ASN A 149 -15.66 5.33 0.02
C ASN A 149 -14.96 3.97 0.17
N LEU A 150 -14.90 3.49 1.41
CA LEU A 150 -14.52 2.11 1.69
C LEU A 150 -15.49 1.14 1.01
N ARG A 151 -14.97 0.02 0.50
CA ARG A 151 -15.83 -1.03 -0.04
C ARG A 151 -16.59 -1.73 1.08
N VAL A 152 -17.73 -2.33 0.70
CA VAL A 152 -18.47 -3.23 1.58
C VAL A 152 -17.61 -4.47 1.81
N ALA A 153 -17.42 -4.86 3.07
CA ALA A 153 -16.73 -6.10 3.38
C ALA A 153 -17.53 -7.27 2.81
N VAL A 154 -16.89 -8.07 1.96
CA VAL A 154 -17.42 -9.35 1.46
C VAL A 154 -16.91 -10.46 2.35
#